data_AF-A0A7Y5AII2-F1
#
_entry.id   AF-A0A7Y5AII2-F1
#
_cell.length_a   1.000
_cell.length_b   1.000
_cell.length_c   1.000
_cell.angle_alpha   90.00
_cell.angle_beta   90.00
_cell.angle_gamma   90.00
#
_symmetry.space_group_name_H-M   'P 1'
#
loop_
_entity.id
_entity.type
_entity.pdbx_description
1 polymer ?
#
loop_
_entity_poly.entity_id
_entity_poly.type
_entity_poly.pdbx_seq_one_letter_code
_entity_poly.pdbx_strand_id
1 'polypeptide(L)' 'MRPARALIDLQALRHNYRLARELTGAKALAVIKADAYGHGAVRCALALEAEA' A
#
# COMPACT_ATOMS: atom_id res chain seq x y z
N MET A 1 17.45 -6.99 23.07
CA MET A 1 16.24 -6.54 22.34
C MET A 1 16.59 -5.28 21.56
N ARG A 2 16.24 -5.19 20.26
CA ARG A 2 16.42 -3.96 19.46
C ARG A 2 15.10 -3.17 19.49
N PRO A 3 15.07 -1.92 20.00
CA PRO A 3 13.80 -1.22 20.24
C PRO A 3 13.19 -0.57 18.99
N ALA A 4 14.00 -0.29 17.96
CA ALA A 4 13.53 0.35 16.73
C ALA A 4 12.55 -0.54 15.95
N ARG A 5 11.41 0.02 15.55
CA ARG A 5 10.36 -0.65 14.78
C ARG A 5 9.72 0.33 13.80
N ALA A 6 9.31 -0.18 12.65
CA ALA A 6 8.43 0.52 11.72
C ALA A 6 7.09 -0.20 11.68
N LEU A 7 6.01 0.51 12.00
CA LEU A 7 4.65 -0.01 11.94
C LEU A 7 4.05 0.39 10.60
N ILE A 8 3.58 -0.60 9.84
CA ILE A 8 2.97 -0.39 8.54
C ILE A 8 1.48 -0.74 8.63
N ASP A 9 0.64 0.29 8.58
CA ASP A 9 -0.81 0.14 8.57
C ASP A 9 -1.31 -0.16 7.15
N LEU A 10 -1.77 -1.39 6.94
CA LEU A 10 -2.29 -1.84 5.65
C LEU A 10 -3.74 -1.41 5.39
N GLN A 11 -4.51 -1.03 6.42
CA GLN A 11 -5.83 -0.44 6.20
C GLN A 11 -5.70 0.98 5.67
N ALA A 12 -4.77 1.77 6.20
CA ALA A 12 -4.44 3.08 5.67
C ALA A 12 -3.98 2.99 4.20
N LEU A 13 -3.16 1.98 3.86
CA LEU A 13 -2.75 1.73 2.47
C LEU A 13 -3.95 1.49 1.54
N ARG A 14 -4.90 0.63 1.93
CA ARG A 14 -6.13 0.36 1.14
C ARG A 14 -6.98 1.62 0.99
N HIS A 15 -7.18 2.36 2.07
CA HIS A 15 -7.94 3.61 2.05
C HIS A 15 -7.35 4.60 1.05
N ASN A 16 -6.04 4.81 1.07
CA ASN A 16 -5.36 5.73 0.15
C ASN A 16 -5.46 5.29 -1.31
N TYR A 17 -5.35 3.98 -1.56
CA TYR A 17 -5.51 3.43 -2.91
C TYR A 17 -6.93 3.66 -3.44
N ARG A 18 -7.97 3.40 -2.62
CA ARG A 18 -9.37 3.67 -2.98
C ARG A 18 -9.61 5.15 -3.25
N LEU A 19 -9.10 6.02 -2.38
CA LEU A 19 -9.19 7.48 -2.56
C LEU A 19 -8.58 7.93 -3.90
N ALA A 20 -7.40 7.42 -4.26
CA ALA A 20 -6.77 7.76 -5.55
C ALA A 20 -7.62 7.32 -6.76
N ARG A 21 -8.28 6.16 -6.67
CA ARG A 21 -9.23 5.70 -7.69
C ARG A 21 -10.48 6.58 -7.76
N GLU A 22 -11.07 6.91 -6.61
CA GLU A 22 -12.28 7.74 -6.53
C GLU A 22 -12.05 9.15 -7.11
N LEU A 23 -10.90 9.76 -6.81
CA LEU A 23 -10.57 11.10 -7.31
C LEU A 23 -10.39 11.18 -8.82
N THR A 24 -9.99 10.07 -9.46
CA THR A 24 -9.71 10.04 -10.90
C THR A 24 -10.81 9.38 -11.72
N GLY A 25 -11.64 8.53 -11.09
CA GLY A 25 -12.59 7.65 -11.77
C GLY A 25 -11.93 6.59 -12.65
N ALA A 26 -10.61 6.41 -12.56
CA ALA A 26 -9.83 5.58 -13.46
C ALA A 26 -9.29 4.31 -12.76
N LYS A 27 -8.78 3.38 -13.57
CA LYS A 27 -7.95 2.28 -13.05
C LYS A 27 -6.64 2.85 -12.53
N ALA A 28 -6.18 2.36 -11.38
CA ALA A 28 -4.94 2.80 -10.75
C ALA A 28 -3.95 1.64 -10.65
N LEU A 29 -2.70 1.85 -11.07
CA LEU A 29 -1.61 0.93 -10.82
C LEU A 29 -0.88 1.35 -9.53
N ALA A 30 -0.89 0.50 -8.51
CA ALA A 30 -0.17 0.77 -7.27
C ALA A 30 1.35 0.66 -7.51
N VAL A 31 2.05 1.80 -7.48
CA VAL A 31 3.51 1.82 -7.66
C VAL A 31 4.19 1.36 -6.37
N ILE A 32 4.71 0.13 -6.35
CA ILE A 32 5.35 -0.49 -5.18
C ILE A 32 6.85 -0.77 -5.38
N LYS A 33 7.53 0.08 -6.15
CA LYS A 33 8.98 0.00 -6.39
C LYS A 33 9.78 0.14 -5.08
N ALA A 34 11.04 -0.33 -5.10
CA ALA A 34 11.95 -0.26 -3.96
C ALA A 34 11.32 -0.83 -2.67
N ASP A 35 10.77 -2.05 -2.75
CA ASP A 35 10.11 -2.74 -1.65
C ASP A 35 8.90 -1.95 -1.08
N ALA A 36 8.03 -1.44 -1.96
CA ALA A 36 6.97 -0.49 -1.63
C ALA A 36 7.49 0.72 -0.84
N TYR A 37 8.55 1.36 -1.32
CA TYR A 37 9.22 2.46 -0.63
C TYR A 37 9.63 2.10 0.81
N GLY A 38 10.10 0.86 1.03
CA GLY A 38 10.50 0.33 2.33
C GLY A 38 9.36 -0.14 3.25
N HIS A 39 8.10 -0.17 2.77
CA HIS A 39 6.96 -0.65 3.54
C HIS A 39 6.75 -2.18 3.43
N GLY A 40 7.46 -2.83 2.49
CA GLY A 40 7.37 -4.27 2.20
C GLY A 40 6.46 -4.57 1.02
N ALA A 41 7.02 -4.74 -0.18
CA ALA A 41 6.30 -4.88 -1.44
C ALA A 41 5.31 -6.04 -1.45
N VAL A 42 5.73 -7.23 -1.00
CA VAL A 42 4.85 -8.41 -0.99
C VAL A 42 3.65 -8.21 -0.09
N ARG A 43 3.87 -7.68 1.13
CA ARG A 43 2.77 -7.40 2.07
C ARG A 43 1.83 -6.33 1.55
N CYS A 44 2.37 -5.27 0.95
CA CYS A 44 1.56 -4.22 0.33
C CYS A 44 0.76 -4.74 -0.88
N ALA A 45 1.36 -5.56 -1.73
CA ALA A 45 0.69 -6.16 -2.88
C ALA A 45 -0.46 -7.06 -2.45
N LEU A 46 -0.24 -7.97 -1.50
CA LEU A 46 -1.30 -8.84 -0.96
C LEU A 46 -2.41 -8.03 -0.29
N ALA A 47 -2.08 -6.91 0.37
CA ALA A 47 -3.09 -6.05 0.98
C ALA A 47 -4.00 -5.38 -0.06
N LEU A 48 -3.47 -5.06 -1.24
CA LEU A 48 -4.16 -4.38 -2.33
C LEU A 48 -4.75 -5.34 -3.37
N GLU A 49 -4.49 -6.65 -3.30
CA GLU A 49 -4.99 -7.63 -4.26
C GLU A 49 -6.52 -7.61 -4.40
N ALA A 50 -7.25 -7.47 -3.30
CA ALA A 50 -8.71 -7.36 -3.30
C ALA A 50 -9.24 -5.99 -3.77
N GLU A 51 -8.35 -5.00 -3.93
CA GLU A 51 -8.70 -3.64 -4.36
C GLU A 51 -8.48 -3.42 -5.86
N ALA A 52 -7.72 -4.29 -6.52
CA ALA A 52 -7.28 -4.11 -7.92
C ALA A 52 -8.43 -4.29 -8.93
#